data_AF-A0A520FU04-F1
#
_entry.id   AF-A0A520FU04-F1
#
_cell.length_a   1.000
_cell.length_b   1.000
_cell.length_c   1.000
_cell.angle_alpha   90.00
_cell.angle_beta   90.00
_cell.angle_gamma   90.00
#
_symmetry.space_group_name_H-M   'P 1'
#
loop_
_entity.id
_entity.type
_entity.pdbx_description
1 polymer ?
#
loop_
_entity_poly.entity_id
_entity_poly.type
_entity_poly.pdbx_seq_one_letter_code
_entity_poly.pdbx_strand_id
1 'polypeptide(L)'
;MGLLSLAIWMPIAFGTVLLAFGRDEHAKGVRWVALVASIASFLVTIPLFTRFQNGTAAMQFVEKDSWIARFNVSYHLGVDGISLWLVLLTAFITVVVVISAWEVITERVNQYMGAFLILSGLMIGVF
;
A
#
# COMPACT_ATOMS: atom_id res chain seq x y z
N MET A 1 -1.65 -11.30 -11.28
CA MET A 1 -1.15 -10.03 -10.70
C MET A 1 0.11 -10.35 -9.94
N GLY A 2 1.20 -9.61 -10.15
CA GLY A 2 2.42 -9.86 -9.39
C GLY A 2 2.33 -9.26 -7.98
N LEU A 3 3.39 -9.52 -7.21
CA LEU A 3 3.45 -9.17 -5.79
C LEU A 3 3.50 -7.66 -5.56
N LEU A 4 4.16 -6.90 -6.45
CA LEU A 4 4.27 -5.44 -6.32
C LEU A 4 2.93 -4.79 -6.65
N SER A 5 2.26 -5.25 -7.70
CA SER A 5 0.89 -4.81 -7.99
C SER A 5 -0.03 -5.04 -6.79
N LEU A 6 0.06 -6.21 -6.14
CA LEU A 6 -0.79 -6.54 -4.99
C LEU A 6 -0.46 -5.62 -3.80
N ALA A 7 0.81 -5.35 -3.53
CA ALA A 7 1.24 -4.43 -2.47
C ALA A 7 0.75 -2.99 -2.68
N ILE A 8 0.69 -2.52 -3.94
CA ILE A 8 0.21 -1.17 -4.30
C ILE A 8 -1.31 -1.08 -4.22
N TRP A 9 -2.01 -2.02 -4.87
CA TRP A 9 -3.45 -1.91 -5.09
C TRP A 9 -4.28 -2.34 -3.88
N MET A 10 -3.76 -3.21 -3.02
CA MET A 10 -4.47 -3.65 -1.82
C MET A 10 -4.88 -2.49 -0.89
N PRO A 11 -3.96 -1.64 -0.40
CA PRO A 11 -4.33 -0.51 0.45
C PRO A 11 -5.20 0.52 -0.28
N ILE A 12 -5.00 0.73 -1.59
CA ILE A 12 -5.85 1.60 -2.42
C ILE A 12 -7.29 1.08 -2.48
N ALA A 13 -7.47 -0.22 -2.67
CA ALA A 13 -8.79 -0.84 -2.73
C ALA A 13 -9.54 -0.68 -1.39
N PHE A 14 -8.88 -1.00 -0.27
CA PHE A 14 -9.47 -0.79 1.06
C PHE A 14 -9.75 0.67 1.35
N GLY A 15 -8.83 1.57 0.99
CA GLY A 15 -9.02 3.00 1.16
C GLY A 15 -10.21 3.53 0.35
N THR A 16 -10.37 3.08 -0.89
CA THR A 16 -11.51 3.44 -1.75
C THR A 16 -12.83 2.91 -1.18
N VAL A 17 -12.86 1.67 -0.68
CA VAL A 17 -14.03 1.10 0.00
C VAL A 17 -14.39 1.91 1.25
N LEU A 18 -13.41 2.32 2.04
CA LEU A 18 -13.64 3.17 3.22
C LEU A 18 -14.15 4.56 2.84
N LEU A 19 -13.67 5.16 1.74
CA LEU A 19 -14.18 6.44 1.25
C LEU A 19 -15.62 6.33 0.72
N ALA A 20 -15.93 5.25 0.01
CA ALA A 20 -17.25 5.06 -0.62
C ALA A 20 -18.33 4.66 0.38
N PHE A 21 -18.01 3.82 1.37
CA PHE A 21 -18.99 3.21 2.27
C PHE A 21 -18.80 3.56 3.74
N GLY A 22 -17.67 4.17 4.12
CA GLY A 22 -17.42 4.57 5.49
C GLY A 22 -18.38 5.69 5.92
N ARG A 23 -18.85 5.62 7.15
CA ARG A 23 -19.69 6.64 7.79
C ARG A 23 -19.06 7.06 9.11
N ASP A 24 -19.12 8.36 9.42
CA ASP A 24 -18.59 8.89 10.68
C ASP A 24 -19.36 8.36 11.91
N GLU A 25 -20.65 8.06 11.76
CA GLU A 25 -21.48 7.39 12.77
C GLU A 25 -20.93 6.02 13.20
N HIS A 26 -20.09 5.39 12.36
CA HIS A 26 -19.46 4.09 12.60
C HIS A 26 -17.93 4.20 12.62
N ALA A 27 -17.39 5.29 13.17
CA ALA A 27 -15.95 5.55 13.26
C ALA A 27 -15.14 4.36 13.83
N LYS A 28 -15.68 3.63 14.82
CA LYS A 28 -15.02 2.43 15.38
C LYS A 28 -14.86 1.31 14.34
N GLY A 29 -15.87 1.07 13.51
CA GLY A 29 -15.82 0.06 12.45
C GLY A 29 -14.82 0.44 11.36
N VAL A 30 -14.85 1.70 10.93
CA VAL A 30 -13.89 2.27 9.96
C VAL A 30 -12.45 2.08 10.44
N ARG A 31 -12.17 2.40 11.70
CA ARG A 31 -10.86 2.25 12.33
C ARG A 31 -10.35 0.82 12.32
N TRP A 32 -11.21 -0.15 12.67
CA TRP A 32 -10.86 -1.57 12.61
C TRP A 32 -10.59 -2.05 11.19
N VAL A 33 -11.43 -1.66 10.23
CA VAL A 33 -11.23 -2.00 8.82
C VAL A 33 -9.90 -1.41 8.31
N ALA A 34 -9.60 -0.15 8.64
CA ALA A 34 -8.34 0.48 8.26
C ALA A 34 -7.13 -0.23 8.86
N LEU A 35 -7.21 -0.65 10.13
CA LEU A 35 -6.14 -1.38 10.80
C LEU A 35 -5.92 -2.74 10.16
N VAL A 36 -6.98 -3.54 9.95
CA VAL A 36 -6.89 -4.84 9.27
C VAL A 36 -6.33 -4.69 7.86
N ALA A 37 -6.78 -3.67 7.12
CA ALA A 37 -6.28 -3.37 5.78
C ALA A 37 -4.77 -3.03 5.79
N SER A 38 -4.31 -2.19 6.73
CA SER A 38 -2.90 -1.83 6.86
C SER A 38 -2.03 -3.04 7.22
N ILE A 39 -2.48 -3.89 8.16
CA ILE A 39 -1.75 -5.10 8.57
C ILE A 39 -1.69 -6.08 7.40
N ALA A 40 -2.81 -6.31 6.71
CA ALA A 40 -2.85 -7.20 5.57
C ALA A 40 -1.95 -6.69 4.42
N SER A 41 -1.93 -5.38 4.17
CA SER A 41 -1.03 -4.76 3.19
C SER A 41 0.44 -4.91 3.58
N PHE A 42 0.78 -4.81 4.87
CA PHE A 42 2.12 -5.09 5.37
C PHE A 42 2.51 -6.57 5.24
N LEU A 43 1.59 -7.50 5.51
CA LEU A 43 1.86 -8.93 5.33
C LEU A 43 2.17 -9.29 3.86
N VAL A 44 1.56 -8.57 2.91
CA VAL A 44 1.83 -8.74 1.48
C VAL A 44 3.23 -8.32 1.08
N THR A 45 3.89 -7.42 1.81
CA THR A 45 5.27 -7.00 1.51
C THR A 45 6.31 -7.96 2.09
N ILE A 46 5.98 -8.82 3.06
CA ILE A 46 6.91 -9.80 3.67
C ILE A 46 7.50 -10.79 2.64
N PRO A 47 6.74 -11.35 1.69
CA PRO A 47 7.28 -12.17 0.61
C PRO A 47 8.36 -11.47 -0.23
N LEU A 48 8.31 -10.14 -0.36
CA LEU A 48 9.34 -9.37 -1.08
C LEU A 48 10.68 -9.51 -0.36
N PHE A 49 10.72 -9.39 0.97
CA PHE A 49 11.93 -9.59 1.76
C PHE A 49 12.45 -11.02 1.71
N THR A 50 11.57 -11.99 2.00
CA THR A 50 11.98 -13.40 2.18
C THR A 50 12.41 -14.08 0.87
N ARG A 51 11.96 -13.58 -0.28
CA ARG A 51 12.31 -14.12 -1.60
C ARG A 51 13.31 -13.25 -2.37
N PHE A 52 13.80 -12.16 -1.78
CA PHE A 52 14.80 -11.31 -2.40
C PHE A 52 16.16 -12.00 -2.48
N GLN A 53 16.77 -12.03 -3.65
CA GLN A 53 18.09 -12.59 -3.87
C GLN A 53 19.16 -11.51 -3.71
N ASN A 54 19.98 -11.63 -2.68
CA ASN A 54 21.12 -10.74 -2.50
C ASN A 54 22.27 -11.11 -3.45
N GLY A 55 23.04 -10.11 -3.91
CA GLY A 55 24.21 -10.32 -4.77
C GLY A 55 23.97 -10.12 -6.26
N THR A 56 22.79 -9.63 -6.67
CA THR A 56 22.51 -9.17 -8.03
C THR A 56 22.16 -7.68 -8.04
N ALA A 57 22.59 -6.97 -9.08
CA ALA A 57 22.20 -5.59 -9.34
C ALA A 57 20.90 -5.49 -10.18
N ALA A 58 20.32 -6.63 -10.57
CA ALA A 58 19.08 -6.64 -11.35
C ALA A 58 17.86 -6.32 -10.49
N MET A 59 16.90 -5.58 -11.07
CA MET A 59 15.57 -5.40 -10.50
C MET A 59 14.88 -6.76 -10.33
N GLN A 60 14.25 -6.98 -9.18
CA GLN A 60 13.51 -8.20 -8.87
C GLN A 60 12.01 -7.95 -8.82
N PHE A 61 11.22 -9.03 -8.89
CA PHE A 61 9.76 -8.97 -8.94
C PHE A 61 9.22 -8.08 -10.08
N VAL A 62 9.90 -8.12 -11.24
CA VAL A 62 9.59 -7.24 -12.36
C VAL A 62 8.23 -7.59 -12.96
N GLU A 63 7.35 -6.59 -13.04
CA GLU A 63 6.05 -6.66 -13.72
C GLU A 63 6.08 -5.63 -14.85
N LYS A 64 5.91 -6.06 -16.10
CA LYS A 64 5.97 -5.17 -17.26
C LYS A 64 4.79 -5.40 -18.18
N ASP A 65 3.81 -4.50 -18.11
CA ASP A 65 2.64 -4.51 -18.98
C ASP A 65 2.57 -3.21 -19.80
N SER A 66 2.07 -3.31 -21.04
CA SER A 66 1.86 -2.12 -21.88
C SER A 66 0.68 -1.31 -21.33
N TRP A 67 0.87 -0.02 -21.08
CA TRP A 67 -0.20 0.86 -20.60
C TRP A 67 -0.75 1.74 -21.73
N ILE A 68 0.12 2.52 -22.37
CA ILE A 68 -0.24 3.35 -23.54
C ILE A 68 0.80 3.12 -24.65
N ALA A 69 0.55 2.10 -25.47
CA ALA A 69 1.47 1.66 -26.53
C ALA A 69 1.89 2.78 -27.49
N ARG A 70 0.98 3.71 -27.82
CA ARG A 70 1.27 4.85 -28.70
C ARG A 70 2.40 5.74 -28.20
N PHE A 71 2.52 5.88 -26.87
CA PHE A 71 3.55 6.71 -26.23
C PHE A 71 4.70 5.89 -25.67
N ASN A 72 4.74 4.57 -25.95
CA ASN A 72 5.70 3.64 -25.36
C ASN A 72 5.70 3.69 -23.80
N VAL A 73 4.55 3.96 -23.19
CA VAL A 73 4.37 3.98 -21.74
C VAL A 73 3.97 2.58 -21.29
N SER A 74 4.73 2.02 -20.35
CA SER A 74 4.48 0.72 -19.74
C SER A 74 4.31 0.84 -18.23
N TYR A 75 3.44 0.00 -17.67
CA TYR A 75 3.44 -0.29 -16.25
C TYR A 75 4.63 -1.21 -15.96
N HIS A 76 5.77 -0.60 -15.63
CA HIS A 76 7.01 -1.30 -15.34
C HIS A 76 7.31 -1.15 -13.85
N LEU A 77 6.99 -2.19 -13.08
CA LEU A 77 7.37 -2.30 -11.69
C LEU A 77 8.57 -3.21 -11.55
N GLY A 78 9.36 -2.96 -10.52
CA GLY A 78 10.45 -3.81 -10.07
C GLY A 78 11.02 -3.20 -8.81
N VAL A 79 11.70 -4.00 -8.01
CA VAL A 79 12.29 -3.52 -6.76
C VAL A 79 13.79 -3.83 -6.75
N ASP A 80 14.61 -2.86 -6.35
CA ASP A 80 16.03 -3.05 -6.06
C ASP A 80 16.27 -3.22 -4.55
N GLY A 81 17.53 -3.31 -4.14
CA GLY A 81 17.90 -3.48 -2.74
C GLY A 81 17.52 -2.30 -1.83
N ILE A 82 17.39 -1.09 -2.36
CA ILE A 82 17.02 0.11 -1.58
C ILE A 82 15.50 0.22 -1.51
N SER A 83 14.83 0.17 -2.65
CA SER A 83 13.37 0.21 -2.76
C SER A 83 12.71 -0.87 -1.90
N LEU A 84 13.30 -2.06 -1.77
CA LEU A 84 12.76 -3.12 -0.93
C LEU A 84 12.57 -2.68 0.52
N TRP A 85 13.57 -2.00 1.09
CA TRP A 85 13.48 -1.50 2.47
C TRP A 85 12.49 -0.35 2.58
N LEU A 86 12.41 0.52 1.58
CA LEU A 86 11.46 1.63 1.56
C LEU A 86 10.02 1.11 1.47
N VAL A 87 9.73 0.12 0.62
CA VAL A 87 8.41 -0.52 0.52
C VAL A 87 7.99 -1.16 1.85
N LEU A 88 8.88 -1.93 2.48
CA LEU A 88 8.63 -2.55 3.79
C LEU A 88 8.40 -1.52 4.88
N LEU A 89 9.24 -0.48 4.93
CA LEU A 89 9.16 0.58 5.91
C LEU A 89 7.87 1.38 5.73
N THR A 90 7.51 1.77 4.51
CA THR A 90 6.26 2.48 4.22
C THR A 90 5.04 1.66 4.65
N ALA A 91 5.01 0.36 4.34
CA ALA A 91 3.92 -0.50 4.77
C ALA A 91 3.86 -0.65 6.30
N PHE A 92 5.01 -0.77 6.98
CA PHE A 92 5.09 -0.85 8.43
C PHE A 92 4.64 0.46 9.11
N ILE A 93 5.14 1.60 8.65
CA ILE A 93 4.78 2.92 9.17
C ILE A 93 3.29 3.20 8.96
N THR A 94 2.71 2.72 7.85
CA THR A 94 1.26 2.83 7.63
C THR A 94 0.45 2.18 8.76
N VAL A 95 0.87 1.00 9.26
CA VAL A 95 0.22 0.35 10.40
C VAL A 95 0.32 1.21 11.66
N VAL A 96 1.52 1.75 11.95
CA VAL A 96 1.76 2.61 13.11
C VAL A 96 0.89 3.86 13.06
N VAL A 97 0.86 4.54 11.90
CA VAL A 97 0.05 5.76 11.72
C VAL A 97 -1.43 5.48 11.86
N VAL A 98 -1.93 4.35 11.31
CA VAL A 98 -3.34 3.97 11.48
C VAL A 98 -3.67 3.75 12.95
N ILE A 99 -2.79 3.10 13.74
CA ILE A 99 -2.98 2.93 15.18
C ILE A 99 -3.02 4.29 15.89
N SER A 100 -2.03 5.17 15.65
CA SER A 100 -1.98 6.50 16.27
C SER A 100 -3.17 7.38 15.90
N ALA A 101 -3.67 7.27 14.66
CA ALA A 101 -4.82 8.02 14.18
C ALA A 101 -6.14 7.67 14.89
N TRP A 102 -6.19 6.57 15.67
CA TRP A 102 -7.38 6.26 16.48
C TRP A 102 -7.61 7.26 17.61
N GLU A 103 -6.56 7.88 18.15
CA GLU A 103 -6.71 8.88 19.20
C GLU A 103 -6.71 10.29 18.62
N VAL A 104 -5.88 10.54 17.60
CA VAL A 104 -5.67 11.88 17.04
C VAL A 104 -6.83 12.34 16.15
N ILE A 105 -7.45 11.43 15.40
CA ILE A 105 -8.48 11.80 14.40
C ILE A 105 -9.88 11.54 14.95
N THR A 106 -10.59 12.62 15.26
CA THR A 106 -11.95 12.60 15.85
C THR A 106 -13.05 13.01 14.88
N GLU A 107 -12.72 13.74 13.81
CA GLU A 107 -13.66 14.19 12.78
C GLU A 107 -13.32 13.57 11.42
N ARG A 108 -14.34 13.27 10.60
CA ARG A 108 -14.18 12.74 9.23
C ARG A 108 -13.24 11.53 9.17
N VAL A 109 -13.42 10.60 10.10
CA VAL A 109 -12.51 9.47 10.34
C VAL A 109 -12.43 8.57 9.10
N ASN A 110 -13.56 8.36 8.42
CA ASN A 110 -13.62 7.61 7.16
C ASN A 110 -12.81 8.26 6.04
N GLN A 111 -12.91 9.58 5.88
CA GLN A 111 -12.22 10.32 4.84
C GLN A 111 -10.71 10.29 5.08
N TYR A 112 -10.28 10.51 6.32
CA TYR A 112 -8.88 10.44 6.69
C TYR A 112 -8.29 9.05 6.45
N MET A 113 -8.91 8.00 7.03
CA MET A 113 -8.40 6.63 6.94
C MET A 113 -8.39 6.12 5.50
N GLY A 114 -9.45 6.42 4.74
CA GLY A 114 -9.56 6.05 3.34
C GLY A 114 -8.50 6.72 2.48
N ALA A 115 -8.35 8.04 2.60
CA ALA A 115 -7.34 8.79 1.86
C ALA A 115 -5.91 8.38 2.25
N PHE A 116 -5.66 8.12 3.53
CA PHE A 116 -4.34 7.70 4.02
C PHE A 116 -3.93 6.32 3.49
N LEU A 117 -4.85 5.36 3.41
CA LEU A 117 -4.57 4.05 2.79
C LEU A 117 -4.34 4.17 1.28
N ILE A 118 -5.05 5.06 0.58
CA ILE A 118 -4.77 5.30 -0.83
C ILE A 118 -3.37 5.90 -0.99
N LEU A 119 -3.02 6.88 -0.17
CA LEU A 119 -1.69 7.49 -0.17
C LEU A 119 -0.60 6.45 0.10
N SER A 120 -0.79 5.51 1.02
CA SER A 120 0.21 4.48 1.30
C SER A 120 0.46 3.56 0.11
N GLY A 121 -0.58 3.14 -0.62
CA GLY A 121 -0.41 2.38 -1.85
C GLY A 121 0.31 3.16 -2.95
N LEU A 122 0.00 4.44 -3.10
CA LEU A 122 0.71 5.31 -4.04
C LEU A 122 2.18 5.49 -3.67
N MET A 123 2.49 5.66 -2.38
CA MET A 123 3.88 5.75 -1.91
C MET A 123 4.65 4.45 -2.17
N ILE A 124 4.02 3.28 -1.98
CA ILE A 124 4.63 2.00 -2.36
C ILE A 124 4.89 1.96 -3.87
N GLY A 125 3.98 2.47 -4.70
CA GLY A 125 4.15 2.48 -6.16
C GLY A 125 5.23 3.43 -6.70
N VAL A 126 5.77 4.33 -5.85
CA VAL A 126 6.90 5.20 -6.21
C VAL A 126 8.24 4.47 -6.05
N PHE A 127 8.31 3.47 -5.18
CA PHE A 127 9.54 2.74 -4.85
C PHE A 127 9.62 1.39 -5.57
#